data_AF-A0A315WCJ5-F1
#
_entry.id   AF-A0A315WCJ5-F1
#
_cell.length_a   1.000
_cell.length_b   1.000
_cell.length_c   1.000
_cell.angle_alpha   90.00
_cell.angle_beta   90.00
_cell.angle_gamma   90.00
#
_symmetry.space_group_name_H-M   'P 1'
#
loop_
_entity.id
_entity.type
_entity.pdbx_description
1 polymer ?
#
loop_
_entity_poly.entity_id
_entity_poly.type
_entity_poly.pdbx_seq_one_letter_code
_entity_poly.pdbx_strand_id
1 'polypeptide(L)'
;MEATNTEEVPLRHVEKDVLIPKMMREKAKERCAERVEAFNSCCKESGFFMAFKCREENSALKECLTQHYQDPAFFEECKRLYIQEKLEFQQTGIPAKNRTQKLPTSIQNNNRVVDFRSKLVHAVEAKG
;
A
#
# COMPACT_ATOMS: atom_id res chain seq x y z
N MET A 1 25.50 -22.65 -10.04
CA MET A 1 24.07 -22.86 -9.74
C MET A 1 23.82 -22.28 -8.35
N GLU A 2 23.49 -20.99 -8.28
CA GLU A 2 23.13 -20.32 -7.02
C GLU A 2 21.62 -20.14 -6.98
N ALA A 3 20.91 -21.18 -6.53
CA ALA A 3 19.55 -21.04 -6.05
C ALA A 3 19.68 -20.53 -4.60
N THR A 4 19.89 -19.22 -4.46
CA THR A 4 19.96 -18.60 -3.14
C THR A 4 18.60 -18.71 -2.47
N ASN A 5 18.67 -19.40 -1.34
CA ASN A 5 17.60 -19.74 -0.42
C ASN A 5 16.86 -18.48 0.04
N THR A 6 15.87 -18.05 -0.75
CA THR A 6 15.04 -16.88 -0.42
C THR A 6 14.17 -17.17 0.82
N GLU A 7 13.97 -18.44 1.17
CA GLU A 7 13.18 -18.86 2.33
C GLU A 7 13.92 -18.73 3.67
N GLU A 8 15.25 -18.69 3.66
CA GLU A 8 16.07 -18.67 4.88
C GLU A 8 16.41 -17.28 5.43
N VAL A 9 16.08 -16.19 4.74
CA VAL A 9 16.38 -14.84 5.26
C VAL A 9 15.49 -14.54 6.48
N PRO A 10 16.05 -14.43 7.71
CA PRO A 10 15.25 -14.17 8.88
C PRO A 10 14.67 -12.75 8.80
N LEU A 11 13.36 -12.67 8.61
CA LEU A 11 12.60 -11.43 8.63
C LEU A 11 12.13 -11.14 10.06
N ARG A 12 12.34 -9.91 10.52
CA ARG A 12 11.84 -9.44 11.83
C ARG A 12 10.31 -9.32 11.78
N HIS A 13 9.66 -9.31 12.95
CA HIS A 13 8.21 -9.10 13.09
C HIS A 13 7.73 -7.85 12.33
N VAL A 14 8.45 -6.73 12.45
CA VAL A 14 8.14 -5.49 11.72
C VAL A 14 8.21 -5.68 10.19
N GLU A 15 9.10 -6.53 9.70
CA GLU A 15 9.24 -6.78 8.27
C GLU A 15 8.06 -7.61 7.74
N LYS A 16 7.70 -8.67 8.47
CA LYS A 16 6.60 -9.58 8.12
C LYS A 16 5.23 -8.95 8.28
N ASP A 17 5.02 -8.18 9.35
CA ASP A 17 3.69 -7.73 9.76
C ASP A 17 3.41 -6.26 9.41
N VAL A 18 4.45 -5.48 9.07
CA VAL A 18 4.29 -4.06 8.70
C VAL A 18 4.82 -3.76 7.30
N LEU A 19 6.08 -4.11 6.99
CA LEU A 19 6.72 -3.68 5.73
C LEU A 19 6.20 -4.45 4.50
N ILE A 20 6.15 -5.79 4.55
CA ILE A 20 5.61 -6.61 3.47
C ILE A 20 4.12 -6.29 3.23
N PRO A 21 3.26 -6.23 4.27
CA PRO A 21 1.87 -5.81 4.10
C PRO A 21 1.76 -4.41 3.53
N LYS A 22 2.63 -3.46 3.93
CA LYS A 22 2.65 -2.11 3.35
C LYS A 22 2.95 -2.14 1.84
N MET A 23 3.94 -2.92 1.42
CA MET A 23 4.27 -3.08 0.00
C MET A 23 3.12 -3.72 -0.79
N MET A 24 2.50 -4.76 -0.24
CA MET A 24 1.31 -5.37 -0.82
C MET A 24 0.20 -4.34 -1.02
N ARG A 25 -0.02 -3.42 -0.06
CA ARG A 25 -1.06 -2.39 -0.22
C ARG A 25 -0.82 -1.48 -1.41
N GLU A 26 0.43 -1.06 -1.61
CA GLU A 26 0.76 -0.14 -2.70
C GLU A 26 0.68 -0.87 -4.04
N LYS A 27 1.22 -2.09 -4.14
CA LYS A 27 1.08 -2.95 -5.33
C LYS A 27 -0.38 -3.29 -5.66
N ALA A 28 -1.21 -3.56 -4.65
CA ALA A 28 -2.63 -3.83 -4.85
C ALA A 28 -3.38 -2.60 -5.34
N LYS A 29 -3.03 -1.39 -4.87
CA LYS A 29 -3.59 -0.15 -5.43
C LYS A 29 -3.17 0.08 -6.88
N GLU A 30 -1.93 -0.23 -7.23
CA GLU A 30 -1.44 -0.15 -8.62
C GLU A 30 -2.24 -1.11 -9.53
N ARG A 31 -2.50 -2.34 -9.07
CA ARG A 31 -3.34 -3.32 -9.79
C ARG A 31 -4.81 -2.88 -9.86
N CYS A 32 -5.34 -2.28 -8.80
CA CYS A 32 -6.70 -1.76 -8.73
C CYS A 32 -6.80 -0.27 -9.15
N ALA A 33 -5.87 0.24 -9.97
CA ALA A 33 -5.76 1.68 -10.26
C ALA A 33 -7.06 2.28 -10.81
N GLU A 34 -7.78 1.56 -11.67
CA GLU A 34 -9.08 2.00 -12.21
C GLU A 34 -10.12 2.21 -11.11
N ARG A 35 -10.20 1.30 -10.14
CA ARG A 35 -11.14 1.41 -9.00
C ARG A 35 -10.72 2.52 -8.04
N VAL A 36 -9.41 2.72 -7.87
CA VAL A 36 -8.86 3.84 -7.10
C VAL A 36 -9.20 5.16 -7.77
N GLU A 37 -9.09 5.25 -9.09
CA GLU A 37 -9.43 6.44 -9.86
C GLU A 37 -10.93 6.74 -9.79
N ALA A 38 -11.79 5.75 -10.01
CA ALA A 38 -13.24 5.91 -9.91
C ALA A 38 -13.68 6.39 -8.51
N PHE A 39 -13.12 5.78 -7.46
CA PHE A 39 -13.34 6.23 -6.09
C PHE A 39 -12.86 7.66 -5.87
N ASN A 40 -11.65 8.02 -6.33
CA ASN A 40 -11.08 9.36 -6.23
C ASN A 40 -11.93 10.41 -6.96
N SER A 41 -12.42 10.09 -8.16
CA SER A 41 -13.30 10.95 -8.95
C SER A 41 -14.62 11.16 -8.21
N CYS A 42 -15.24 10.09 -7.71
CA CYS A 42 -16.46 10.18 -6.92
C CYS A 42 -16.28 11.06 -5.68
N CYS A 43 -15.14 10.97 -4.99
CA CYS A 43 -14.92 11.81 -3.82
C CYS A 43 -14.53 13.25 -4.08
N LYS A 44 -13.90 13.54 -5.23
CA LYS A 44 -13.77 14.91 -5.72
C LYS A 44 -15.12 15.55 -5.99
N GLU A 45 -16.07 14.80 -6.55
CA GLU A 45 -17.41 15.29 -6.90
C GLU A 45 -18.37 15.37 -5.70
N SER A 46 -18.34 14.37 -4.82
CA SER A 46 -19.29 14.23 -3.72
C SER A 46 -18.95 15.08 -2.49
N GLY A 47 -17.69 15.52 -2.37
CA GLY A 47 -17.22 16.36 -1.28
C GLY A 47 -17.63 15.82 0.09
N PHE A 48 -18.45 16.57 0.83
CA PHE A 48 -18.88 16.23 2.18
C PHE A 48 -19.79 14.98 2.26
N PHE A 49 -20.56 14.67 1.21
CA PHE A 49 -21.49 13.51 1.18
C PHE A 49 -20.86 12.23 0.62
N MET A 50 -19.54 12.19 0.48
CA MET A 50 -18.78 11.07 -0.09
C MET A 50 -19.13 9.71 0.53
N ALA A 51 -19.22 9.60 1.86
CA ALA A 51 -19.46 8.32 2.53
C ALA A 51 -20.86 7.71 2.24
N PHE A 52 -21.76 8.51 1.69
CA PHE A 52 -23.10 8.06 1.27
C PHE A 52 -23.16 7.85 -0.24
N LYS A 53 -22.59 8.75 -1.04
CA LYS A 53 -22.64 8.66 -2.51
C LYS A 53 -21.63 7.69 -3.10
N CYS A 54 -20.43 7.58 -2.54
CA CYS A 54 -19.33 6.75 -3.07
C CYS A 54 -19.27 5.36 -2.42
N ARG A 55 -20.40 4.85 -1.90
CA ARG A 55 -20.44 3.54 -1.24
C ARG A 55 -20.13 2.39 -2.20
N GLU A 56 -20.70 2.46 -3.41
CA GLU A 56 -20.47 1.48 -4.47
C GLU A 56 -19.00 1.46 -4.90
N GLU A 57 -18.42 2.63 -5.22
CA GLU A 57 -17.01 2.74 -5.61
C GLU A 57 -16.06 2.28 -4.50
N ASN A 58 -16.39 2.60 -3.24
CA ASN A 58 -15.62 2.14 -2.09
C ASN A 58 -15.73 0.62 -1.90
N SER A 59 -16.90 0.04 -2.11
CA SER A 59 -17.11 -1.40 -2.02
C SER A 59 -16.33 -2.13 -3.11
N ALA A 60 -16.42 -1.66 -4.35
CA ALA A 60 -15.68 -2.21 -5.49
C ALA A 60 -14.16 -2.11 -5.30
N LEU A 61 -13.67 -0.98 -4.80
CA LEU A 61 -12.25 -0.81 -4.47
C LEU A 61 -11.83 -1.75 -3.34
N LYS A 62 -12.63 -1.85 -2.27
CA LYS A 62 -12.36 -2.74 -1.15
C LYS A 62 -12.33 -4.20 -1.60
N GLU A 63 -13.26 -4.61 -2.45
CA GLU A 63 -13.33 -5.96 -2.99
C GLU A 63 -12.06 -6.30 -3.79
N CYS A 64 -11.68 -5.44 -4.76
CA CYS A 64 -10.46 -5.61 -5.56
C CYS A 64 -9.21 -5.74 -4.67
N LEU A 65 -9.07 -4.86 -3.67
CA LEU A 65 -7.96 -4.93 -2.73
C LEU A 65 -7.99 -6.22 -1.90
N THR A 66 -9.16 -6.59 -1.39
CA THR A 66 -9.34 -7.76 -0.52
C THR A 66 -8.98 -9.06 -1.24
N GLN A 67 -9.35 -9.20 -2.52
CA GLN A 67 -8.96 -10.34 -3.35
C GLN A 67 -7.43 -10.51 -3.39
N HIS A 68 -6.69 -9.41 -3.58
CA HIS A 68 -5.23 -9.45 -3.57
C HIS A 68 -4.62 -9.72 -2.19
N TYR A 69 -5.23 -9.24 -1.09
CA TYR A 69 -4.72 -9.57 0.25
C TYR A 69 -4.97 -11.02 0.67
N GLN A 70 -6.07 -11.60 0.22
CA GLN A 70 -6.41 -12.99 0.51
C GLN A 70 -5.58 -13.97 -0.33
N ASP A 71 -4.96 -13.51 -1.41
CA ASP A 71 -4.11 -14.33 -2.26
C ASP A 71 -2.72 -14.57 -1.62
N PRO A 72 -2.44 -15.81 -1.16
CA PRO A 72 -1.13 -16.14 -0.60
C PRO A 72 -0.01 -16.06 -1.63
N ALA A 73 -0.29 -16.23 -2.92
CA ALA A 73 0.72 -16.10 -3.98
C ALA A 73 1.22 -14.66 -4.09
N PHE A 74 0.30 -13.69 -3.95
CA PHE A 74 0.64 -12.27 -3.95
C PHE A 74 1.48 -11.88 -2.73
N PHE A 75 1.20 -12.48 -1.56
CA PHE A 75 2.02 -12.28 -0.36
C PHE A 75 3.46 -12.78 -0.57
N GLU A 76 3.64 -13.99 -1.08
CA GLU A 76 4.97 -14.56 -1.34
C GLU A 76 5.72 -13.79 -2.43
N GLU A 77 5.02 -13.29 -3.47
CA GLU A 77 5.62 -12.40 -4.47
C GLU A 77 6.18 -11.12 -3.81
N CYS A 78 5.38 -10.45 -2.98
CA CYS A 78 5.79 -9.23 -2.30
C CYS A 78 6.90 -9.49 -1.26
N LYS A 79 6.88 -10.64 -0.59
CA LYS A 79 7.93 -11.08 0.34
C LYS A 79 9.25 -11.31 -0.39
N ARG A 80 9.24 -11.98 -1.55
CA ARG A 80 10.44 -12.17 -2.38
C ARG A 80 11.02 -10.84 -2.84
N LEU A 81 10.17 -9.93 -3.30
CA LEU A 81 10.59 -8.58 -3.70
C LEU A 81 11.22 -7.80 -2.53
N TYR A 82 10.60 -7.89 -1.34
CA TYR A 82 11.15 -7.27 -0.13
C TYR A 82 12.53 -7.82 0.25
N ILE A 83 12.68 -9.15 0.21
CA ILE A 83 13.97 -9.80 0.51
C ILE A 83 15.03 -9.37 -0.50
N GLN A 84 14.68 -9.33 -1.78
CA GLN A 84 15.57 -8.85 -2.83
C GLN A 84 16.00 -7.39 -2.57
N GLU A 85 15.05 -6.50 -2.27
CA GLU A 85 15.34 -5.09 -1.94
C GLU A 85 16.28 -4.96 -0.73
N LYS A 86 16.07 -5.81 0.28
CA LYS A 86 16.90 -5.87 1.48
C LYS A 86 18.32 -6.34 1.18
N LEU A 87 18.48 -7.36 0.35
CA LEU A 87 19.81 -7.85 -0.08
C LEU A 87 20.53 -6.80 -0.92
N GLU A 88 19.83 -6.15 -1.85
CA GLU A 88 20.37 -5.05 -2.64
C GLU A 88 20.81 -3.87 -1.76
N PHE A 89 20.02 -3.54 -0.72
CA PHE A 89 20.39 -2.52 0.25
C PHE A 89 21.62 -2.91 1.07
N GLN A 90 21.75 -4.18 1.47
CA GLN A 90 22.92 -4.67 2.18
C GLN A 90 24.20 -4.64 1.32
N GLN A 91 24.06 -4.91 0.01
CA GLN A 91 25.20 -4.91 -0.92
C GLN A 91 25.60 -3.49 -1.34
N THR A 92 24.63 -2.61 -1.61
CA THR A 92 24.89 -1.30 -2.22
C THR A 92 24.86 -0.15 -1.21
N GLY A 93 24.24 -0.33 -0.06
CA GLY A 93 23.96 0.73 0.91
C GLY A 93 22.91 1.76 0.45
N ILE A 94 22.29 1.57 -0.72
CA ILE A 94 21.33 2.52 -1.30
C ILE A 94 19.91 2.02 -1.04
N PRO A 95 19.08 2.72 -0.24
CA PRO A 95 17.73 2.27 0.04
C PRO A 95 16.87 2.44 -1.21
N ALA A 96 16.04 1.45 -1.57
CA ALA A 96 15.22 1.57 -2.78
C ALA A 96 14.18 2.70 -2.68
N LYS A 97 13.84 3.13 -1.46
CA LYS A 97 13.05 4.35 -1.19
C LYS A 97 13.69 5.62 -1.79
N ASN A 98 15.02 5.68 -1.90
CA ASN A 98 15.72 6.81 -2.54
C ASN A 98 15.63 6.78 -4.08
N ARG A 99 15.12 5.70 -4.70
CA ARG A 99 14.73 5.70 -6.12
C ARG A 99 13.35 6.33 -6.35
N THR A 100 12.43 6.27 -5.38
CA THR A 100 11.10 6.91 -5.48
C THR A 100 11.03 8.28 -4.79
N GLN A 101 11.97 8.60 -3.89
CA GLN A 101 12.07 9.88 -3.17
C GLN A 101 12.94 10.94 -3.87
N LYS A 102 12.97 10.98 -5.21
CA LYS A 102 13.25 12.27 -5.87
C LYS A 102 11.97 13.10 -5.93
N LEU A 103 11.56 13.60 -4.77
CA LEU A 103 10.94 14.92 -4.68
C LEU A 103 11.56 15.63 -3.46
N PRO A 104 12.11 16.84 -3.64
CA PRO A 104 13.14 17.38 -2.77
C PRO A 104 12.64 17.73 -1.36
N THR A 105 13.47 17.41 -0.38
CA THR A 105 13.37 17.80 1.02
C THR A 105 13.84 19.24 1.17
N SER A 106 12.92 20.19 1.17
CA SER A 106 13.08 21.47 1.88
C SER A 106 11.73 22.16 1.97
N ILE A 107 11.47 22.83 3.09
CA ILE A 107 10.20 23.46 3.51
C ILE A 107 9.23 22.52 4.23
N GLN A 108 9.40 22.43 5.56
CA GLN A 108 8.27 22.18 6.45
C GLN A 108 7.28 23.34 6.28
N ASN A 109 6.15 23.14 5.61
CA ASN A 109 4.81 23.58 6.04
C ASN A 109 3.75 23.16 5.00
N ASN A 110 2.60 22.69 5.49
CA ASN A 110 1.35 22.49 4.76
C ASN A 110 1.38 21.60 3.50
N ASN A 111 1.30 20.27 3.70
CA ASN A 111 0.79 19.37 2.67
C ASN A 111 -0.34 18.51 3.24
N ARG A 112 -1.54 19.12 3.28
CA ARG A 112 -2.81 18.50 3.66
C ARG A 112 -3.36 17.67 2.50
N VAL A 113 -2.61 16.75 1.90
CA VAL A 113 -3.18 15.79 0.93
C VAL A 113 -2.33 14.52 0.90
N VAL A 114 -2.49 13.64 1.88
CA VAL A 114 -2.50 12.16 1.73
C VAL A 114 -2.67 11.52 3.11
N ASP A 115 -3.77 11.82 3.79
CA ASP A 115 -4.27 10.91 4.82
C ASP A 115 -5.80 10.92 4.84
N PHE A 116 -6.37 10.37 3.78
CA PHE A 116 -7.79 10.01 3.76
C PHE A 116 -8.01 8.59 4.31
N ARG A 117 -6.95 7.91 4.77
CA ARG A 117 -6.94 6.48 5.06
C ARG A 117 -6.86 6.14 6.55
N SER A 118 -6.90 7.14 7.45
CA SER A 118 -6.96 6.89 8.90
C SER A 118 -8.30 7.29 9.57
N LYS A 119 -9.12 8.17 8.99
CA LYS A 119 -10.38 8.62 9.65
C LYS A 119 -11.68 8.01 9.13
N LEU A 120 -11.70 7.38 7.96
CA LEU A 120 -12.94 6.79 7.41
C LEU A 120 -13.16 5.34 7.90
N VAL A 121 -12.10 4.58 8.20
CA VAL A 121 -12.22 3.20 8.70
C VAL A 121 -12.76 3.18 10.13
N HIS A 122 -12.35 4.12 10.99
CA HIS A 122 -12.92 4.28 12.33
C HIS A 122 -14.36 4.83 12.34
N ALA A 123 -14.83 5.47 11.27
CA ALA A 123 -16.19 6.01 11.21
C ALA A 123 -17.23 4.96 10.79
N VAL A 124 -16.81 3.86 10.14
CA VAL A 124 -17.71 2.79 9.67
C VAL A 124 -17.92 1.70 10.73
N GLU A 125 -17.02 1.53 11.70
CA GLU A 125 -17.16 0.54 12.79
C GLU A 125 -17.80 1.10 14.08
N ALA A 126 -18.10 2.40 14.16
CA ALA A 126 -18.56 3.05 15.40
C ALA A 126 -20.08 3.27 15.51
N LYS A 127 -20.91 2.72 14.60
CA LYS A 127 -22.37 2.68 14.78
C LYS A 127 -22.94 1.36 14.28
N GLY A 128 -23.04 0.42 15.21
CA GLY A 128 -24.24 -0.41 15.29
C GLY A 128 -25.48 0.43 15.55
#